data_AF-A0A4R0XPK2-F1
#
_entry.id   AF-A0A4R0XPK2-F1
#
_cell.length_a   1.000
_cell.length_b   1.000
_cell.length_c   1.000
_cell.angle_alpha   90.00
_cell.angle_beta   90.00
_cell.angle_gamma   90.00
#
_symmetry.space_group_name_H-M   'P 1'
#
loop_
_entity.id
_entity.type
_entity.pdbx_description
1 polymer ?
#
loop_
_entity_poly.entity_id
_entity_poly.type
_entity_poly.pdbx_seq_one_letter_code
_entity_poly.pdbx_strand_id
1 'polypeptide(L)'
;MITKSKQDWSIGATVKVGFLSLTVKAAIATPGDFAPDAYILVNKAGTQIYKFVPHNGVEKITVAEAKELIADAQRAAAHAADKAIAAAKRAAEISSIVL
;
A
#
# COMPACT_ATOMS: atom_id res chain seq x y z
N MET A 1 18.74 -1.41 25.27
CA MET A 1 17.68 -2.33 24.80
C MET A 1 16.71 -1.52 23.95
N ILE A 2 16.80 -1.58 22.62
CA ILE A 2 15.74 -1.01 21.76
C ILE A 2 14.57 -1.98 21.86
N THR A 3 13.51 -1.56 22.52
CA THR A 3 12.24 -2.29 22.49
C THR A 3 11.84 -2.40 21.02
N LYS A 4 11.66 -3.63 20.53
CA LYS A 4 11.06 -3.91 19.21
C LYS A 4 9.57 -3.55 19.26
N SER A 5 9.27 -2.28 19.51
CA SER A 5 7.91 -1.77 19.42
C SER A 5 7.52 -1.91 17.94
N LYS A 6 6.55 -2.79 17.64
CA LYS A 6 5.93 -2.81 16.32
C LYS A 6 5.35 -1.42 16.09
N GLN A 7 5.81 -0.74 15.06
CA GLN A 7 5.27 0.57 14.71
C GLN A 7 3.87 0.38 14.12
N ASP A 8 2.97 1.33 14.38
CA ASP A 8 1.65 1.36 13.76
C ASP A 8 1.76 1.95 12.35
N TRP A 9 1.42 1.15 11.35
CA TRP A 9 1.46 1.53 9.93
C TRP A 9 0.06 1.89 9.39
N SER A 10 -0.92 2.08 10.27
CA SER A 10 -2.25 2.54 9.90
C SER A 10 -2.20 3.96 9.34
N ILE A 11 -3.10 4.27 8.40
CA ILE A 11 -3.21 5.63 7.83
C ILE A 11 -3.46 6.64 8.96
N GLY A 12 -2.68 7.72 8.99
CA GLY A 12 -2.70 8.74 10.03
C GLY A 12 -1.72 8.49 11.19
N ALA A 13 -1.21 7.28 11.35
CA ALA A 13 -0.20 6.98 12.36
C ALA A 13 1.12 7.68 12.03
N THR A 14 1.91 7.98 13.07
CA THR A 14 3.27 8.51 12.92
C THR A 14 4.28 7.39 13.12
N VAL A 15 5.16 7.21 12.15
CA VAL A 15 6.23 6.21 12.12
C VAL A 15 7.60 6.87 12.09
N LYS A 16 8.60 6.15 12.60
CA LYS A 16 10.02 6.50 12.51
C LYS A 16 10.70 5.63 11.46
N VAL A 17 11.27 6.27 10.45
CA VAL A 17 12.09 5.62 9.42
C VAL A 17 13.49 6.23 9.47
N GLY A 18 14.45 5.50 10.02
CA GLY A 18 15.76 6.06 10.38
C GLY A 18 15.59 7.19 11.40
N PHE A 19 16.04 8.39 11.04
CA PHE A 19 15.89 9.61 11.85
C PHE A 19 14.63 10.43 11.53
N LEU A 20 13.90 10.07 10.47
CA LEU A 20 12.70 10.79 10.04
C LEU A 20 11.49 10.37 10.88
N SER A 21 10.67 11.33 11.29
CA SER A 21 9.33 11.08 11.84
C SER A 21 8.30 11.50 10.81
N LEU A 22 7.54 10.52 10.31
CA LEU A 22 6.67 10.66 9.15
C LEU A 22 5.26 10.15 9.46
N THR A 23 4.25 10.76 8.85
CA THR A 23 2.86 10.32 8.97
C THR A 23 2.48 9.45 7.78
N VAL A 24 1.86 8.30 8.04
CA VAL A 24 1.34 7.42 7.00
C VAL A 24 0.13 8.06 6.34
N LYS A 25 0.15 8.18 5.00
CA LYS A 25 -0.95 8.74 4.21
C LYS A 25 -1.64 7.71 3.33
N ALA A 26 -0.90 6.74 2.81
CA ALA A 26 -1.46 5.63 2.06
C ALA A 26 -0.60 4.38 2.22
N ALA A 27 -1.26 3.23 2.20
CA ALA A 27 -0.63 1.94 1.93
C ALA A 27 -0.97 1.57 0.48
N ILE A 28 0.06 1.23 -0.27
CA ILE A 28 0.01 0.90 -1.69
C ILE A 28 0.31 -0.59 -1.80
N ALA A 29 -0.76 -1.38 -1.89
CA ALA A 29 -0.65 -2.79 -2.20
C ALA A 29 -0.18 -2.95 -3.65
N THR A 30 0.78 -3.82 -3.90
CA THR A 30 1.26 -4.11 -5.27
C THR A 30 0.76 -5.49 -5.69
N PRO A 31 -0.36 -5.59 -6.42
CA PRO A 31 -0.94 -6.90 -6.74
C PRO A 31 -0.14 -7.58 -7.85
N GLY A 32 0.33 -8.80 -7.60
CA GLY A 32 0.79 -9.71 -8.65
C GLY A 32 2.26 -9.62 -9.06
N ASP A 33 3.03 -8.64 -8.59
CA ASP A 33 4.47 -8.50 -8.94
C ASP A 33 5.42 -9.00 -7.84
N PHE A 34 4.88 -9.63 -6.78
CA PHE A 34 5.63 -10.11 -5.60
C PHE A 34 6.50 -9.05 -4.90
N ALA A 35 6.37 -7.78 -5.29
CA ALA A 35 7.03 -6.65 -4.68
C ALA A 35 6.39 -6.33 -3.32
N PRO A 36 7.19 -5.95 -2.31
CA PRO A 36 6.67 -5.56 -1.01
C PRO A 36 5.79 -4.31 -1.11
N ASP A 37 4.76 -4.25 -0.26
CA ASP A 37 3.84 -3.10 -0.19
C ASP A 37 4.61 -1.80 0.07
N ALA A 38 4.22 -0.75 -0.65
CA ALA A 38 4.80 0.58 -0.47
C ALA A 38 3.91 1.45 0.42
N TYR A 39 4.50 2.42 1.09
CA TYR A 39 3.79 3.40 1.90
C TYR A 39 4.10 4.80 1.40
N ILE A 40 3.06 5.62 1.27
CA ILE A 40 3.21 7.05 1.07
C ILE A 40 3.21 7.71 2.44
N LEU A 41 4.30 8.40 2.75
CA LEU A 41 4.55 9.05 4.02
C LEU A 41 4.75 10.55 3.81
N VAL A 42 4.44 11.36 4.81
CA VAL A 42 4.70 12.81 4.78
C VAL A 42 5.43 13.26 6.03
N ASN A 43 6.26 14.28 5.91
CA ASN A 43 6.84 14.91 7.10
C ASN A 43 5.76 15.63 7.92
N LYS A 44 6.08 15.95 9.18
CA LYS A 44 5.16 16.67 10.09
C LYS A 44 4.64 17.99 9.51
N ALA A 45 5.43 18.69 8.71
CA ALA A 45 5.07 19.95 8.08
C ALA A 45 4.18 19.80 6.82
N GLY A 46 4.02 18.58 6.29
CA GLY A 46 3.27 18.33 5.05
C GLY A 46 3.96 18.86 3.78
N THR A 47 5.22 19.27 3.86
CA THR A 47 5.96 19.89 2.73
C THR A 47 6.76 18.88 1.92
N GLN A 48 7.01 17.68 2.47
CA GLN A 48 7.82 16.65 1.85
C GLN A 48 7.06 15.32 1.89
N ILE A 49 7.04 14.65 0.74
CA ILE A 49 6.40 13.36 0.54
C ILE A 49 7.50 12.32 0.32
N TYR A 50 7.28 11.13 0.86
CA TYR A 50 8.21 10.02 0.79
C TYR A 50 7.48 8.76 0.36
N LYS A 51 8.17 7.91 -0.39
CA LYS A 51 7.82 6.51 -0.59
C LYS A 51 8.69 5.67 0.34
N PHE A 52 8.08 4.79 1.10
CA PHE A 52 8.79 3.79 1.89
C PHE A 52 8.42 2.40 1.41
N VAL A 53 9.42 1.56 1.18
CA VAL A 53 9.25 0.16 0.82
C VAL A 53 10.04 -0.67 1.84
N PRO A 54 9.41 -1.61 2.59
CA PRO A 54 10.10 -2.46 3.54
C PRO A 54 11.33 -3.13 2.92
N HIS A 55 12.44 -3.15 3.66
CA HIS A 55 13.77 -3.65 3.22
C HIS A 55 14.46 -2.84 2.11
N ASN A 56 13.73 -2.07 1.30
CA ASN A 56 14.29 -1.25 0.22
C ASN A 56 14.59 0.20 0.66
N GLY A 57 13.93 0.68 1.73
CA GLY A 57 14.22 1.97 2.35
C GLY A 57 13.19 3.06 2.03
N VAL A 58 13.59 4.31 2.28
CA VAL A 58 12.75 5.50 2.10
C VAL A 58 13.38 6.44 1.09
N GLU A 59 12.58 6.93 0.16
CA GLU A 59 12.98 7.94 -0.81
C GLU A 59 12.00 9.10 -0.82
N LYS A 60 12.51 10.30 -1.06
CA LYS A 60 11.69 11.49 -1.22
C LYS A 60 11.14 11.51 -2.65
N ILE A 61 9.83 11.77 -2.79
CA ILE A 61 9.14 11.83 -4.07
C ILE A 61 8.41 13.15 -4.23
N THR A 62 8.03 13.46 -5.47
CA THR A 62 7.18 14.59 -5.80
C THR A 62 5.69 14.29 -5.55
N VAL A 63 4.88 15.34 -5.54
CA VAL A 63 3.41 15.22 -5.48
C VAL A 63 2.86 14.48 -6.70
N ALA A 64 3.44 14.69 -7.87
CA ALA A 64 3.00 14.03 -9.10
C ALA A 64 3.22 12.52 -9.03
N GLU A 65 4.42 12.08 -8.66
CA GLU A 65 4.75 10.66 -8.47
C GLU A 65 3.86 10.02 -7.40
N ALA A 66 3.61 10.70 -6.28
CA ALA A 66 2.73 10.18 -5.24
C ALA A 66 1.29 9.96 -5.75
N LYS A 67 0.77 10.89 -6.56
CA LYS A 67 -0.56 10.77 -7.17
C LYS A 67 -0.63 9.63 -8.16
N GLU A 68 0.40 9.48 -8.98
CA GLU A 68 0.50 8.41 -9.97
C GLU A 68 0.51 7.03 -9.29
N LEU A 69 1.34 6.84 -8.26
CA LEU A 69 1.38 5.61 -7.46
C LEU A 69 0.02 5.26 -6.85
N ILE A 70 -0.69 6.25 -6.32
CA ILE A 70 -2.04 6.04 -5.77
C ILE A 70 -3.03 5.64 -6.87
N ALA A 71 -2.96 6.28 -8.03
CA ALA A 71 -3.84 5.98 -9.16
C ALA A 71 -3.58 4.59 -9.75
N ASP A 72 -2.31 4.17 -9.87
CA ASP A 72 -1.93 2.82 -10.28
C ASP A 72 -2.46 1.78 -9.29
N ALA A 73 -2.29 2.01 -7.98
CA ALA A 73 -2.78 1.12 -6.93
C ALA A 73 -4.31 0.95 -7.01
N GLN A 74 -5.03 2.05 -7.23
CA GLN A 74 -6.49 2.03 -7.40
C GLN A 74 -6.91 1.25 -8.65
N ARG A 75 -6.21 1.43 -9.78
CA ARG A 75 -6.46 0.65 -11.01
C ARG A 75 -6.22 -0.83 -10.79
N ALA A 76 -5.10 -1.19 -10.15
CA ALA A 76 -4.78 -2.58 -9.85
C ALA A 76 -5.80 -3.21 -8.89
N ALA A 77 -6.25 -2.47 -7.88
CA ALA A 77 -7.29 -2.91 -6.95
C ALA A 77 -8.64 -3.12 -7.66
N ALA A 78 -9.02 -2.24 -8.60
CA ALA A 78 -10.23 -2.40 -9.40
C ALA A 78 -10.18 -3.69 -10.24
N HIS A 79 -9.08 -3.93 -10.94
CA HIS A 79 -8.88 -5.17 -11.70
C HIS A 79 -8.92 -6.43 -10.82
N ALA A 80 -8.34 -6.36 -9.63
CA ALA A 80 -8.39 -7.46 -8.67
C ALA A 80 -9.83 -7.74 -8.19
N ALA A 81 -10.61 -6.70 -7.92
CA ALA A 81 -12.01 -6.82 -7.54
C ALA A 81 -12.85 -7.46 -8.65
N ASP A 82 -12.68 -7.01 -9.90
CA ASP A 82 -13.37 -7.59 -11.05
C ASP A 82 -13.03 -9.08 -11.22
N LYS A 83 -11.75 -9.44 -11.08
CA LYS A 83 -11.31 -10.84 -11.15
C LYS A 83 -11.89 -11.68 -10.01
N ALA A 84 -11.95 -11.14 -8.79
CA ALA A 84 -12.55 -11.84 -7.66
C ALA A 84 -14.06 -12.06 -7.86
N ILE A 85 -14.78 -11.07 -8.37
CA ILE A 85 -16.21 -11.21 -8.72
C ILE A 85 -16.39 -12.26 -9.81
N ALA A 86 -15.56 -12.26 -10.86
CA ALA A 86 -15.61 -13.26 -11.93
C ALA A 86 -15.31 -14.68 -11.41
N ALA A 87 -14.33 -14.83 -10.52
CA ALA A 87 -14.00 -16.11 -9.90
C ALA A 87 -15.14 -16.61 -8.99
N ALA A 88 -15.76 -15.71 -8.21
CA ALA A 88 -16.91 -16.06 -7.36
C ALA A 88 -18.11 -16.50 -8.19
N LYS A 89 -18.40 -15.80 -9.30
CA LYS A 89 -19.44 -16.22 -10.27
C LYS A 89 -19.15 -17.61 -10.83
N ARG A 90 -17.92 -17.84 -11.30
CA ARG A 90 -17.51 -19.14 -11.84
C ARG A 90 -17.58 -20.26 -10.80
N ALA A 91 -17.22 -19.98 -9.54
CA ALA A 91 -17.35 -20.93 -8.44
C ALA A 91 -18.82 -21.27 -8.15
N ALA A 92 -19.72 -20.27 -8.18
CA ALA A 92 -21.15 -20.49 -8.03
C ALA A 92 -21.73 -21.33 -9.19
N GLU A 93 -21.32 -21.06 -10.44
CA GLU A 93 -21.71 -21.84 -11.61
C GLU A 93 -21.24 -23.30 -11.50
N ILE A 94 -19.97 -23.54 -11.13
CA ILE A 94 -19.45 -24.90 -10.90
C ILE A 94 -20.23 -25.60 -9.78
N SER A 95 -20.49 -24.91 -8.67
CA SER A 95 -21.24 -25.49 -7.55
C SER A 95 -22.66 -25.88 -7.94
N SER A 96 -23.29 -25.15 -8.89
CA SER A 96 -24.64 -25.47 -9.38
C SER A 96 -24.70 -26.67 -10.31
N ILE A 97 -23.56 -27.11 -10.87
CA ILE A 97 -23.46 -28.28 -11.76
C ILE A 97 -23.21 -29.57 -10.97
N VAL A 98 -22.62 -29.47 -9.78
CA VAL A 98 -22.17 -30.62 -8.97
C VAL A 98 -23.23 -31.06 -7.93
N LEU A 99 -24.44 -30.48 -7.97
CA LEU A 99 -25.56 -30.76 -7.06
C LEU A 99 -26.76 -31.32 -7.84
#